data_AF-A0A0W1KN85-F1
#
_entry.id   AF-A0A0W1KN85-F1
#
_cell.length_a   1.000
_cell.length_b   1.000
_cell.length_c   1.000
_cell.angle_alpha   90.00
_cell.angle_beta   90.00
_cell.angle_gamma   90.00
#
_symmetry.space_group_name_H-M   'P 1'
#
loop_
_entity.id
_entity.type
_entity.pdbx_description
1 polymer ?
#
loop_
_entity_poly.entity_id
_entity_poly.type
_entity_poly.pdbx_seq_one_letter_code
_entity_poly.pdbx_strand_id
1 'polypeptide(L)' 'MPSPMCPLRFGEPCTLCQLYVTGPEDCQTVKLVMEDPELRAEWAARRAEYNRAKRGGSTQPRNVDPPRPI' A
#
# COMPACT_ATOMS: atom_id res chain seq x y z
N MET A 1 -1.21 -11.27 -15.30
CA MET A 1 -2.14 -11.23 -14.13
C MET A 1 -1.94 -9.90 -13.42
N PRO A 2 -2.99 -9.29 -12.83
CA PRO A 2 -2.84 -8.06 -12.06
C PRO A 2 -1.92 -8.27 -10.86
N SER A 3 -0.98 -7.34 -10.62
CA SER A 3 -0.11 -7.38 -9.45
C SER A 3 -0.92 -7.17 -8.17
N PRO A 4 -0.66 -7.95 -7.10
CA PRO A 4 -1.33 -7.73 -5.82
C PRO A 4 -0.95 -6.36 -5.24
N MET A 5 -1.88 -5.71 -4.54
CA MET A 5 -1.66 -4.41 -3.90
C MET A 5 -1.07 -4.58 -2.50
N CYS A 6 -0.17 -3.69 -2.08
CA CYS A 6 0.40 -3.73 -0.74
C CYS A 6 -0.62 -3.23 0.31
N PRO A 7 -0.94 -3.99 1.36
CA PRO A 7 -1.85 -3.52 2.42
C PRO A 7 -1.32 -2.35 3.22
N LEU A 8 0.01 -2.21 3.33
CA LEU A 8 0.66 -1.15 4.11
C LEU A 8 0.97 0.11 3.28
N ARG A 9 1.10 -0.03 1.95
CA ARG A 9 1.33 1.09 1.03
C ARG A 9 0.11 1.29 0.14
N PHE A 10 -0.85 2.05 0.66
CA PHE A 10 -2.15 2.22 0.01
C PHE A 10 -2.01 2.78 -1.41
N GLY A 11 -2.56 2.06 -2.38
CA GLY A 11 -2.53 2.48 -3.79
C GLY A 11 -1.28 2.07 -4.57
N GLU A 12 -0.31 1.42 -3.92
CA GLU A 12 0.88 0.88 -4.59
C GLU A 12 0.79 -0.65 -4.75
N PRO A 13 1.28 -1.19 -5.89
CA PRO A 13 1.46 -2.63 -6.01
C PRO A 13 2.50 -3.13 -5.00
N CYS A 14 2.40 -4.40 -4.62
CA CYS A 14 3.44 -5.04 -3.84
C CYS A 14 4.75 -5.08 -4.65
N THR A 15 5.85 -4.64 -4.04
CA THR A 15 7.18 -4.60 -4.66
C THR A 15 8.13 -5.67 -4.13
N LEU A 16 7.61 -6.64 -3.36
CA LEU A 16 8.40 -7.72 -2.74
C LEU A 16 9.59 -7.16 -1.93
N CYS A 17 9.35 -6.11 -1.15
CA CYS A 17 10.41 -5.41 -0.42
C CYS A 17 10.99 -6.20 0.76
N GLN A 18 10.35 -7.31 1.16
CA GLN A 18 10.82 -8.22 2.20
C GLN A 18 11.39 -9.48 1.55
N LEU A 19 12.47 -10.01 2.12
CA LEU A 19 13.11 -11.23 1.63
C LEU A 19 12.17 -12.43 1.74
N TYR A 20 12.21 -13.31 0.75
CA TYR A 20 11.46 -14.57 0.68
C TYR A 20 9.93 -14.44 0.67
N VAL A 21 9.41 -13.25 0.36
CA VAL A 21 7.98 -12.97 0.23
C VAL A 21 7.56 -13.11 -1.24
N THR A 22 6.43 -13.75 -1.48
CA THR A 22 5.81 -13.90 -2.82
C THR A 22 4.64 -12.95 -3.03
N GLY A 23 4.08 -12.40 -1.95
CA GLY A 23 3.00 -11.41 -2.00
C GLY A 23 2.56 -10.90 -0.62
N PRO A 24 1.48 -10.12 -0.56
CA PRO A 24 0.91 -9.68 0.72
C PRO A 24 0.51 -10.83 1.66
N GLU A 25 0.15 -11.98 1.12
CA GLU A 25 -0.33 -13.18 1.83
C GLU A 25 0.73 -13.84 2.72
N ASP A 26 2.01 -13.74 2.36
CA ASP A 26 3.15 -14.29 3.10
C ASP A 26 4.09 -13.20 3.66
N CYS A 27 3.68 -11.93 3.59
CA CYS A 27 4.47 -10.82 4.10
C CYS A 27 4.42 -10.73 5.63
N GLN A 28 5.56 -10.99 6.29
CA GLN A 28 5.67 -10.95 7.75
C GLN A 28 5.31 -9.58 8.35
N THR A 29 5.65 -8.47 7.69
CA THR A 29 5.30 -7.12 8.17
C THR A 29 3.79 -6.88 8.16
N VAL A 30 3.09 -7.33 7.11
CA VAL A 30 1.62 -7.28 7.06
C VAL A 30 1.05 -8.08 8.22
N LYS A 31 1.54 -9.30 8.45
CA LYS A 31 1.11 -10.16 9.55
C LYS A 31 1.25 -9.46 10.91
N LEU A 32 2.41 -8.88 11.22
CA LEU A 32 2.65 -8.19 12.51
C LEU A 32 1.68 -7.04 12.75
N VAL A 33 1.49 -6.17 11.75
CA VAL A 33 0.53 -5.05 11.85
C VAL A 33 -0.89 -5.57 12.04
N MET A 34 -1.24 -6.66 11.36
CA MET A 34 -2.58 -7.24 11.41
C MET A 34 -2.81 -8.14 12.62
N GLU A 35 -1.80 -8.51 13.40
CA GLU A 35 -1.91 -9.29 14.64
C GLU A 35 -1.96 -8.39 15.88
N ASP A 36 -1.20 -7.30 15.87
CA ASP A 36 -1.19 -6.31 16.93
C ASP A 36 -2.48 -5.45 16.94
N PRO A 37 -3.24 -5.38 18.05
CA PRO A 37 -4.49 -4.61 18.11
C PRO A 37 -4.34 -3.11 17.90
N GLU A 38 -3.28 -2.50 18.40
CA GLU A 38 -3.04 -1.06 18.31
C GLU A 38 -2.64 -0.69 16.88
N LEU A 39 -1.70 -1.45 16.31
CA LEU A 39 -1.27 -1.25 14.93
C LEU A 39 -2.41 -1.51 13.94
N ARG A 40 -3.26 -2.51 14.19
CA ARG A 40 -4.44 -2.79 13.35
C ARG A 40 -5.43 -1.63 13.40
N ALA A 41 -5.63 -1.01 14.57
CA ALA A 41 -6.49 0.15 14.72
C ALA A 41 -5.94 1.37 13.98
N GLU A 42 -4.63 1.65 14.11
CA GLU A 42 -3.96 2.72 13.35
C GLU A 42 -4.07 2.48 11.84
N TRP A 43 -3.79 1.25 11.38
CA TRP A 43 -3.92 0.87 9.98
C TRP A 43 -5.32 1.12 9.45
N ALA A 44 -6.36 0.75 10.22
CA ALA A 44 -7.75 0.97 9.84
C ALA A 44 -8.08 2.47 9.71
N ALA A 45 -7.60 3.30 10.63
CA ALA A 45 -7.75 4.74 10.58
C ALA A 45 -7.10 5.34 9.32
N ARG A 46 -5.82 5.03 9.08
CA ARG A 46 -5.06 5.51 7.91
C ARG A 46 -5.67 5.03 6.58
N ARG A 47 -6.18 3.80 6.53
CA ARG A 47 -6.90 3.28 5.36
C ARG A 47 -8.19 4.05 5.10
N ALA A 48 -8.93 4.40 6.15
CA ALA A 48 -10.14 5.21 6.02
C ALA A 48 -9.81 6.62 5.49
N GLU A 49 -8.76 7.26 5.99
CA GLU A 49 -8.27 8.55 5.51
C GLU A 49 -7.87 8.49 4.02
N TYR A 50 -7.08 7.49 3.63
CA TYR A 50 -6.71 7.27 2.22
C TYR A 50 -7.95 7.13 1.33
N ASN A 51 -8.95 6.34 1.74
CA ASN A 51 -10.18 6.15 0.99
C ASN A 51 -11.02 7.43 0.89
N ARG A 52 -11.05 8.26 1.94
CA ARG A 52 -11.71 9.57 1.92
C ARG A 52 -11.01 10.51 0.93
N ALA A 53 -9.68 10.59 0.99
CA ALA A 53 -8.89 11.41 0.08
C ALA A 53 -9.06 11.00 -1.39
N LYS A 54 -9.01 9.68 -1.68
CA LYS A 54 -9.24 9.15 -3.02
C LYS A 54 -10.63 9.49 -3.58
N ARG A 55 -11.66 9.48 -2.73
CA ARG A 55 -13.03 9.87 -3.10
C ARG A 55 -13.17 11.38 -3.32
N GLY A 56 -12.43 12.20 -2.55
CA GLY A 56 -12.43 13.67 -2.69
C GLY A 56 -11.58 14.20 -3.85
N GLY A 57 -10.64 13.40 -4.37
CA GLY A 57 -9.67 13.81 -5.39
C GLY A 57 -9.89 13.24 -6.80
N SER A 58 -11.12 12.87 -7.20
CA SER A 58 -11.40 12.21 -8.49
C SER A 58 -11.25 13.09 -9.74
N THR A 59 -10.34 14.07 -9.75
CA THR A 59 -9.97 14.87 -10.93
C THR A 59 -8.47 15.16 -10.97
N GLN A 60 -7.62 14.24 -11.43
CA GLN A 60 -6.47 14.57 -12.30
C GLN A 60 -5.77 13.33 -12.90
N PRO A 61 -5.25 13.40 -14.15
CA PRO A 61 -4.54 12.30 -14.79
C PRO A 61 -3.10 12.18 -14.26
N ARG A 62 -2.59 10.94 -14.25
CA ARG A 62 -1.22 10.62 -13.82
C ARG A 62 -0.22 11.17 -14.84
N ASN A 63 0.43 12.29 -14.55
CA ASN A 63 1.68 12.65 -15.22
C ASN A 63 2.81 11.80 -14.64
N VAL A 64 3.45 11.00 -15.49
CA VAL A 64 4.64 10.21 -15.15
C VAL A 64 5.84 11.12 -15.35
N ASP A 65 6.64 11.33 -14.30
CA ASP A 65 7.86 12.13 -14.36
C ASP A 65 8.84 11.57 -15.41
N PRO A 66 9.55 12.43 -16.17
CA PRO A 66 10.61 11.97 -17.08
C PRO A 66 11.80 11.41 -16.29
N PRO A 67 12.58 10.47 -16.88
CA PRO A 67 13.72 9.86 -16.19
C PRO A 67 14.81 10.90 -15.87
N ARG A 68 15.40 10.78 -14.68
CA ARG A 68 16.55 11.61 -14.27
C ARG A 68 17.79 11.21 -15.08
N PRO A 69 18.60 12.17 -15.58
CA PRO A 69 19.86 11.87 -16.24
C PRO A 69 20.90 11.31 -15.25
N ILE A 70 21.80 10.47 -15.79
CA ILE A 70 22.85 9.72 -15.08
C ILE A 70 23.90 10.65 -14.48
#